data_AF-A0A221W7R9-F1
#
_entry.id   AF-A0A221W7R9-F1
#
_cell.length_a   1.000
_cell.length_b   1.000
_cell.length_c   1.000
_cell.angle_alpha   90.00
_cell.angle_beta   90.00
_cell.angle_gamma   90.00
#
_symmetry.space_group_name_H-M   'P 1'
#
loop_
_entity.id
_entity.type
_entity.pdbx_description
1 polymer ?
#
loop_
_entity_poly.entity_id
_entity_poly.type
_entity_poly.pdbx_seq_one_letter_code
_entity_poly.pdbx_strand_id
1 'polypeptide(L)'
;MLRTTVQDATGSPVVLVDSVSSLSVDDRGAVAVTGSHGGSSSAEWGTRFLPGLIFFNDAGMGKDRAGAAALDLLDAAETACAVVDNDTARIGDADDTWHHGVVSSVNRAAAARGVAAGQTVRDATAAWHTSGVIAGR
;
A
#
# COMPACT_ATOMS: atom_id res chain seq x y z
N MET A 1 17.67 1.50 6.62
CA MET A 1 16.35 1.16 6.07
C MET A 1 15.48 0.69 7.22
N LEU A 2 14.39 1.40 7.43
CA LEU A 2 13.37 1.12 8.44
C LEU A 2 12.60 -0.16 8.09
N ARG A 3 12.36 -0.98 9.12
CA ARG A 3 11.29 -1.97 9.19
C ARG A 3 10.70 -1.88 10.58
N THR A 4 9.42 -1.53 10.69
CA THR A 4 8.73 -1.43 11.97
C THR A 4 7.26 -1.79 11.82
N THR A 5 6.56 -1.93 12.94
CA THR A 5 5.11 -2.13 12.98
C THR A 5 4.49 -1.03 13.82
N VAL A 6 3.45 -0.42 13.26
CA VAL A 6 2.62 0.60 13.93
C VAL A 6 1.18 0.08 14.04
N GLN A 7 0.33 0.84 14.71
CA GLN A 7 -1.11 0.55 14.77
C GLN A 7 -1.89 1.62 14.00
N ASP A 8 -2.89 1.18 13.25
CA ASP A 8 -3.87 2.08 12.64
C ASP A 8 -4.88 2.60 13.69
N ALA A 9 -5.87 3.40 13.24
CA ALA A 9 -6.91 3.94 14.11
C ALA A 9 -7.85 2.86 14.72
N THR A 10 -7.85 1.64 14.17
CA THR A 10 -8.62 0.50 14.68
C THR A 10 -7.82 -0.34 15.69
N GLY A 11 -6.55 -0.02 15.91
CA GLY A 11 -5.62 -0.82 16.73
C GLY A 11 -5.01 -2.00 15.98
N SER A 12 -5.24 -2.11 14.67
CA SER A 12 -4.72 -3.20 13.86
C SER A 12 -3.27 -2.93 13.41
N PRO A 13 -2.42 -3.97 13.28
CA PRO A 13 -1.03 -3.79 12.93
C PRO A 13 -0.85 -3.40 11.45
N VAL A 14 0.06 -2.46 11.20
CA VAL A 14 0.51 -2.05 9.87
C VAL A 14 2.04 -2.14 9.82
N VAL A 15 2.57 -2.79 8.80
CA VAL A 15 4.03 -2.95 8.60
C VAL A 15 4.54 -1.80 7.76
N LEU A 16 5.53 -1.07 8.26
CA LEU A 16 6.22 0.00 7.53
C LEU A 16 7.60 -0.52 7.08
N VAL A 17 7.91 -0.43 5.79
CA VAL A 17 9.21 -0.82 5.23
C VAL A 17 9.72 0.20 4.21
N ASP A 18 10.91 0.76 4.41
CA ASP A 18 11.46 1.74 3.44
C ASP A 18 11.64 1.12 2.04
N SER A 19 12.02 -0.16 2.01
CA SER A 19 12.16 -0.93 0.78
C SER A 19 11.14 -2.07 0.75
N VAL A 20 10.37 -2.17 -0.33
CA VAL A 20 9.45 -3.30 -0.56
C VAL A 20 10.19 -4.65 -0.56
N SER A 21 11.49 -4.67 -0.89
CA SER A 21 12.32 -5.87 -0.79
C SER A 21 12.54 -6.36 0.65
N SER A 22 12.18 -5.56 1.65
CA SER A 22 12.21 -5.94 3.06
C SER A 22 10.96 -6.67 3.51
N LEU A 23 9.96 -6.86 2.64
CA LEU A 23 8.84 -7.75 2.90
C LEU A 23 9.31 -9.20 3.03
N SER A 24 8.59 -9.99 3.82
CA SER A 24 8.84 -11.42 3.99
C SER A 24 7.54 -12.23 3.93
N VAL A 25 7.66 -13.55 4.06
CA VAL A 25 6.52 -14.46 4.20
C VAL A 25 5.63 -14.14 5.40
N ASP A 26 6.18 -13.48 6.42
CA ASP A 26 5.47 -13.11 7.65
C ASP A 26 4.51 -11.93 7.43
N ASP A 27 4.67 -11.18 6.33
CA ASP A 27 3.84 -10.03 5.97
C ASP A 27 2.59 -10.42 5.15
N ARG A 28 2.39 -11.72 4.93
CA ARG A 28 1.23 -12.23 4.20
C ARG A 28 -0.07 -11.78 4.87
N GLY A 29 -0.96 -11.19 4.07
CA GLY A 29 -2.25 -10.68 4.54
C GLY A 29 -2.17 -9.39 5.38
N ALA A 30 -0.97 -8.90 5.71
CA ALA A 30 -0.79 -7.65 6.44
C ALA A 30 -1.09 -6.43 5.56
N VAL A 31 -1.33 -5.29 6.20
CA VAL A 31 -1.23 -4.01 5.50
C VAL A 31 0.22 -3.56 5.51
N ALA A 32 0.78 -3.34 4.32
CA ALA A 32 2.16 -2.92 4.12
C ALA A 32 2.20 -1.51 3.55
N VAL A 33 2.87 -0.59 4.24
CA VAL A 33 3.19 0.74 3.72
C VAL A 33 4.67 0.77 3.39
N THR A 34 4.98 1.11 2.14
CA THR A 34 6.36 1.06 1.66
C THR A 34 6.87 2.44 1.28
N GLY A 35 8.18 2.65 1.42
CA GLY A 35 8.87 3.81 0.83
C GLY A 35 9.17 3.63 -0.67
N SER A 36 8.80 2.50 -1.27
CA SER A 36 9.12 2.21 -2.68
C SER A 36 8.13 2.86 -3.63
N HIS A 37 8.57 3.14 -4.86
CA HIS A 37 7.66 3.59 -5.91
C HIS A 37 6.82 2.43 -6.48
N GLY A 38 5.64 2.71 -7.01
CA GLY A 38 4.66 1.73 -7.52
C GLY A 38 4.98 1.22 -8.92
N GLY A 39 6.26 1.10 -9.26
CA GLY A 39 6.71 0.61 -10.57
C GLY A 39 6.54 -0.89 -10.74
N SER A 40 6.71 -1.38 -11.97
CA SER A 40 6.56 -2.81 -12.30
C SER A 40 7.51 -3.72 -11.51
N SER A 41 8.73 -3.27 -11.24
CA SER A 41 9.70 -4.02 -10.42
C SER A 41 9.24 -4.19 -8.97
N SER A 42 8.46 -3.24 -8.45
CA SER A 42 7.93 -3.31 -7.08
C SER A 42 6.76 -4.29 -6.97
N ALA A 43 5.98 -4.46 -8.05
CA ALA A 43 4.83 -5.36 -8.09
C ALA A 43 5.21 -6.83 -7.83
N GLU A 44 6.41 -7.27 -8.25
CA GLU A 44 6.88 -8.63 -8.02
C GLU A 44 6.87 -9.01 -6.52
N TRP A 45 7.15 -8.07 -5.64
CA TRP A 45 7.17 -8.32 -4.20
C TRP A 45 5.76 -8.49 -3.63
N GLY A 46 4.79 -7.73 -4.15
CA GLY A 46 3.38 -7.87 -3.79
C GLY A 46 2.81 -9.22 -4.24
N THR A 47 3.19 -9.73 -5.41
CA THR A 47 2.76 -11.07 -5.86
C THR A 47 3.50 -12.20 -5.14
N ARG A 48 4.76 -11.97 -4.72
CA ARG A 48 5.56 -12.96 -3.98
C ARG A 48 5.09 -13.16 -2.55
N PHE A 49 4.84 -12.07 -1.81
CA PHE A 49 4.56 -12.13 -0.37
C PHE A 49 3.09 -11.95 0.00
N LEU A 50 2.27 -11.51 -0.96
CA LEU A 50 0.81 -11.47 -0.85
C LEU A 50 0.33 -10.73 0.42
N PRO A 51 0.73 -9.45 0.62
CA PRO A 51 0.13 -8.61 1.63
C PRO A 51 -1.38 -8.46 1.35
N GLY A 52 -2.15 -8.16 2.38
CA GLY A 52 -3.57 -7.88 2.23
C GLY A 52 -3.79 -6.61 1.42
N LEU A 53 -3.09 -5.55 1.78
CA LEU A 53 -3.07 -4.26 1.09
C LEU A 53 -1.65 -3.70 1.10
N ILE A 54 -1.19 -3.17 -0.02
CA ILE A 54 0.13 -2.54 -0.13
C ILE A 54 0.05 -1.12 -0.67
N PHE A 55 0.82 -0.22 -0.05
CA PHE A 55 1.00 1.16 -0.50
C PHE A 55 2.38 1.38 -1.09
N PHE A 56 2.42 2.06 -2.23
CA PHE A 56 3.63 2.58 -2.86
C PHE A 56 3.53 4.08 -3.09
N ASN A 57 4.64 4.73 -3.38
CA ASN A 57 4.65 6.10 -3.90
C ASN A 57 4.44 6.11 -5.41
N ASP A 58 3.65 7.02 -5.96
CA ASP A 58 3.40 7.07 -7.41
C ASP A 58 4.55 7.65 -8.23
N ALA A 59 5.55 8.25 -7.57
CA ALA A 59 6.71 8.90 -8.17
C ALA A 59 6.36 9.89 -9.29
N GLY A 60 5.25 10.63 -9.13
CA GLY A 60 4.76 11.59 -10.12
C GLY A 60 4.16 10.91 -11.34
N MET A 61 3.72 9.65 -11.20
CA MET A 61 3.15 8.75 -12.21
C MET A 61 4.11 8.34 -13.33
N GLY A 62 4.98 9.23 -13.80
CA GLY A 62 5.87 8.99 -14.93
C GLY A 62 5.13 8.79 -16.27
N LYS A 63 5.92 8.52 -17.32
CA LYS A 63 5.37 8.22 -18.65
C LYS A 63 4.49 6.97 -18.60
N ASP A 64 3.33 7.01 -19.25
CA ASP A 64 2.39 5.89 -19.36
C ASP A 64 2.02 5.27 -17.98
N ARG A 65 2.01 6.09 -16.92
CA ARG A 65 1.76 5.67 -15.53
C ARG A 65 2.79 4.68 -14.98
N ALA A 66 4.03 4.69 -15.47
CA ALA A 66 5.09 3.77 -15.05
C ALA A 66 5.34 3.72 -13.53
N GLY A 67 5.18 4.84 -12.81
CA GLY A 67 5.32 4.93 -11.36
C GLY A 67 4.14 4.33 -10.57
N ALA A 68 3.04 3.99 -11.25
CA ALA A 68 1.86 3.34 -10.67
C ALA A 68 1.48 2.03 -11.39
N ALA A 69 2.40 1.45 -12.18
CA ALA A 69 2.19 0.20 -12.90
C ALA A 69 1.83 -0.99 -11.98
N ALA A 70 2.23 -0.93 -10.71
CA ALA A 70 1.88 -1.93 -9.71
C ALA A 70 0.37 -2.02 -9.45
N LEU A 71 -0.41 -0.97 -9.72
CA LEU A 71 -1.88 -1.03 -9.57
C LEU A 71 -2.48 -2.12 -10.46
N ASP A 72 -2.17 -2.08 -11.76
CA ASP A 72 -2.72 -3.01 -12.76
C ASP A 72 -2.13 -4.41 -12.59
N LEU A 73 -0.82 -4.50 -12.34
CA LEU A 73 -0.13 -5.78 -12.16
C LEU A 73 -0.61 -6.53 -10.91
N LEU A 74 -0.86 -5.81 -9.81
CA LEU A 74 -1.36 -6.42 -8.58
C LEU A 74 -2.86 -6.67 -8.63
N ASP A 75 -3.65 -5.87 -9.36
CA ASP A 75 -5.08 -6.19 -9.57
C ASP A 75 -5.26 -7.50 -10.33
N ALA A 76 -4.44 -7.73 -11.36
CA ALA A 76 -4.42 -8.98 -12.11
C ALA A 76 -4.02 -10.19 -11.24
N ALA A 77 -3.28 -9.95 -10.17
CA ALA A 77 -2.90 -10.96 -9.17
C ALA A 77 -3.84 -11.01 -7.95
N GLU A 78 -4.97 -10.28 -7.99
CA GLU A 78 -5.96 -10.17 -6.90
C GLU A 78 -5.40 -9.61 -5.58
N THR A 79 -4.27 -8.88 -5.63
CA THR A 79 -3.67 -8.20 -4.49
C THR A 79 -4.11 -6.74 -4.44
N ALA A 80 -4.64 -6.28 -3.31
CA ALA A 80 -5.05 -4.90 -3.16
C ALA A 80 -3.84 -3.97 -3.10
N CYS A 81 -3.88 -2.92 -3.91
CA CYS A 81 -2.79 -1.96 -4.07
C CYS A 81 -3.33 -0.54 -4.13
N ALA A 82 -2.63 0.37 -3.47
CA ALA A 82 -2.82 1.80 -3.58
C ALA A 82 -1.46 2.48 -3.81
N VAL A 83 -1.49 3.63 -4.45
CA VAL A 83 -0.32 4.51 -4.58
C VAL A 83 -0.62 5.86 -3.93
N VAL A 84 0.40 6.46 -3.32
CA VAL A 84 0.34 7.78 -2.69
C VAL A 84 0.94 8.84 -3.60
N ASP A 85 0.37 10.03 -3.51
CA ASP A 85 0.83 11.24 -4.18
C ASP A 85 2.26 11.59 -3.71
N ASN A 86 3.20 11.65 -4.65
CA ASN A 86 4.59 11.97 -4.36
C ASN A 86 4.81 13.37 -3.76
N ASP A 87 3.87 14.31 -3.94
CA ASP A 87 3.93 15.63 -3.32
C ASP A 87 3.53 15.60 -1.84
N THR A 88 2.99 14.47 -1.34
CA THR A 88 2.53 14.31 0.05
C THR A 88 3.42 13.41 0.90
N ALA A 89 4.28 12.60 0.26
CA ALA A 89 5.19 11.69 0.96
C ALA A 89 6.49 11.46 0.18
N ARG A 90 7.60 11.33 0.92
CA ARG A 90 8.95 11.10 0.41
C ARG A 90 9.15 9.66 -0.05
N ILE A 91 9.67 9.49 -1.27
CA ILE A 91 10.17 8.19 -1.74
C ILE A 91 11.36 7.77 -0.86
N GLY A 92 11.36 6.51 -0.45
CA GLY A 92 12.36 5.88 0.41
C GLY A 92 12.06 5.98 1.90
N ASP A 93 10.94 6.59 2.29
CA ASP A 93 10.57 6.82 3.69
C ASP A 93 9.14 6.32 3.96
N ALA A 94 9.04 5.13 4.57
CA ALA A 94 7.74 4.54 4.89
C ALA A 94 7.04 5.22 6.07
N ASP A 95 7.81 5.85 6.97
CA ASP A 95 7.27 6.59 8.12
C ASP A 95 6.58 7.87 7.65
N ASP A 96 7.21 8.60 6.74
CA ASP A 96 6.62 9.77 6.07
C ASP A 96 5.38 9.41 5.27
N THR A 97 5.43 8.30 4.52
CA THR A 97 4.28 7.77 3.80
C THR A 97 3.11 7.45 4.74
N TRP A 98 3.39 6.85 5.89
CA TRP A 98 2.38 6.54 6.90
C TRP A 98 1.75 7.80 7.50
N HIS A 99 2.56 8.79 7.83
CA HIS A 99 2.10 9.97 8.56
C HIS A 99 1.50 11.06 7.67
N HIS A 100 1.94 11.17 6.41
CA HIS A 100 1.63 12.32 5.55
C HIS A 100 1.07 11.93 4.18
N GLY A 101 1.26 10.69 3.75
CA GLY A 101 0.83 10.22 2.45
C GLY A 101 -0.68 10.34 2.24
N VAL A 102 -1.06 10.83 1.06
CA VAL A 102 -2.42 10.86 0.54
C VAL A 102 -2.50 9.92 -0.66
N VAL A 103 -3.50 9.05 -0.68
CA VAL A 103 -3.70 8.10 -1.78
C VAL A 103 -4.08 8.86 -3.05
N SER A 104 -3.26 8.74 -4.10
CA SER A 104 -3.53 9.35 -5.42
C SER A 104 -4.31 8.42 -6.34
N SER A 105 -4.14 7.11 -6.22
CA SER A 105 -4.84 6.12 -7.03
C SER A 105 -4.90 4.76 -6.33
N VAL A 106 -5.92 3.97 -6.68
CA VAL A 106 -6.18 2.63 -6.11
C VAL A 106 -6.52 1.65 -7.22
N ASN A 107 -6.24 0.37 -7.01
CA ASN A 107 -6.75 -0.68 -7.88
C ASN A 107 -8.15 -1.14 -7.45
N ARG A 108 -8.78 -1.99 -8.27
CA ARG A 108 -10.15 -2.46 -8.05
C ARG A 108 -10.25 -3.31 -6.78
N ALA A 109 -9.26 -4.15 -6.50
CA ALA A 109 -9.21 -4.97 -5.29
C ALA A 109 -9.18 -4.12 -4.00
N ALA A 110 -8.42 -3.02 -3.98
CA ALA A 110 -8.41 -2.07 -2.87
C ALA A 110 -9.73 -1.28 -2.78
N ALA A 111 -10.23 -0.78 -3.91
CA ALA A 111 -11.48 -0.02 -3.98
C ALA A 111 -12.69 -0.81 -3.47
N ALA A 112 -12.75 -2.11 -3.76
CA ALA A 112 -13.81 -3.00 -3.30
C ALA A 112 -13.89 -3.13 -1.76
N ARG A 113 -12.85 -2.69 -1.04
CA ARG A 113 -12.74 -2.74 0.43
C ARG A 113 -12.64 -1.36 1.07
N GLY A 114 -13.14 -0.33 0.38
CA GLY A 114 -13.30 1.01 0.94
C GLY A 114 -12.06 1.90 0.87
N VAL A 115 -10.98 1.45 0.22
CA VAL A 115 -9.79 2.27 -0.03
C VAL A 115 -10.06 3.16 -1.24
N ALA A 116 -9.84 4.47 -1.12
CA ALA A 116 -10.17 5.44 -2.16
C ALA A 116 -9.11 6.54 -2.27
N ALA A 117 -8.98 7.10 -3.48
CA ALA A 117 -8.15 8.29 -3.69
C ALA A 117 -8.65 9.47 -2.85
N GLY A 118 -7.71 10.30 -2.39
CA GLY A 118 -7.95 11.43 -1.48
C GLY A 118 -7.97 11.07 0.01
N GLN A 119 -7.98 9.78 0.38
CA GLN A 119 -7.78 9.37 1.77
C GLN A 119 -6.33 9.56 2.20
N THR A 120 -6.10 9.91 3.46
CA THR A 120 -4.77 9.70 4.06
C THR A 120 -4.48 8.20 4.10
N VAL A 121 -3.20 7.80 4.08
CA VAL A 121 -2.82 6.39 4.22
C VAL A 121 -3.45 5.79 5.48
N ARG A 122 -3.48 6.53 6.60
CA ARG A 122 -4.08 6.08 7.85
C ARG A 122 -5.59 5.83 7.73
N ASP A 123 -6.32 6.75 7.09
CA ASP A 123 -7.77 6.57 6.88
C ASP A 123 -8.05 5.39 5.94
N ALA A 124 -7.25 5.24 4.89
CA ALA A 124 -7.32 4.10 3.97
C ALA A 124 -7.08 2.77 4.69
N THR A 125 -6.08 2.70 5.58
CA THR A 125 -5.84 1.49 6.39
C THR A 125 -7.00 1.19 7.34
N ALA A 126 -7.52 2.19 8.05
CA ALA A 126 -8.66 2.00 8.93
C ALA A 126 -9.91 1.51 8.16
N ALA A 127 -10.16 2.05 6.96
CA ALA A 127 -11.24 1.61 6.08
C ALA A 127 -11.04 0.15 5.62
N TRP A 128 -9.82 -0.23 5.26
CA TRP A 128 -9.46 -1.60 4.86
C TRP A 128 -9.73 -2.63 5.96
N HIS A 129 -9.33 -2.31 7.20
CA HIS A 129 -9.51 -3.19 8.37
C HIS A 129 -10.98 -3.30 8.79
N THR A 130 -11.72 -2.19 8.73
CA THR A 130 -13.16 -2.19 9.07
C THR A 130 -14.00 -2.93 8.04
N SER A 131 -13.63 -2.84 6.76
CA SER A 131 -14.30 -3.54 5.66
C SER A 131 -14.10 -5.06 5.69
N GLY A 132 -13.13 -5.55 6.48
CA GLY A 132 -12.90 -6.97 6.77
C GLY A 132 -13.79 -7.56 7.88
N VAL A 133 -14.56 -6.73 8.62
CA VAL A 133 -15.45 -7.18 9.72
C VAL A 133 -16.87 -7.48 9.21
N ILE A 134 -17.02 -7.86 7.95
CA ILE A 134 -18.25 -8.50 7.48
C ILE A 134 -18.13 -10.00 7.76
N ALA A 135 -18.87 -10.43 8.78
CA ALA A 135 -18.98 -11.77 9.34
C ALA A 135 -18.66 -12.96 8.41
N GLY A 136 -17.82 -13.87 8.93
CA GLY A 136 -17.93 -15.31 8.68
C GLY A 136 -17.29 -15.85 7.41
N ARG A 137 -16.04 -16.32 7.54
CA ARG A 137 -15.62 -17.66 7.09
C ARG A 137 -14.66 -18.26 8.10
#